data_AF-A0A0K0DXE9-F1
#
_entry.id   AF-A0A0K0DXE9-F1
#
_cell.length_a   1.000
_cell.length_b   1.000
_cell.length_c   1.000
_cell.angle_alpha   90.00
_cell.angle_beta   90.00
_cell.angle_gamma   90.00
#
_symmetry.space_group_name_H-M   'P 1'
#
loop_
_entity.id
_entity.type
_entity.pdbx_description
1 polymer ?
#
loop_
_entity_poly.entity_id
_entity_poly.type
_entity_poly.pdbx_seq_one_letter_code
_entity_poly.pdbx_strand_id
1 'polypeptide(L)'
;MLLSQLSTSQGLGEVHTQKKQRQLQKIMTDEFFGVYCLISQSPLKEYQGKCYIGFTVDPNRRIRQHNRELLGGAKKTKKNGPHDMVCIVEGFPNKILALRFEWAWQNPNLSRRIKTLNLKKNSKESHFNFKIRICCALLNVAPWKRLALSFRWLKPEYYIEFPDPQPPRHMHIYNGLVIKDKIIVPQDPSLYMIIPNCYICGLQINATETLVRCISEEVKCRTCYHKICLANSILDGEFNHLIPLKGKCLSCKSNFLWGDLIRDSETLVNMEGLKPLMDEGSKKILIGNFEHI
;
A
#
# COMPACT_ATOMS: atom_id res chain seq x y z
N MET A 1 42.57 -32.46 73.43
CA MET A 1 42.33 -32.37 71.97
C MET A 1 41.37 -31.20 71.74
N LEU A 2 41.80 -30.21 70.96
CA LEU A 2 41.18 -28.89 70.76
C LEU A 2 39.80 -29.00 70.05
N LEU A 3 38.71 -28.40 70.57
CA LEU A 3 38.23 -27.03 70.30
C LEU A 3 38.26 -26.63 68.82
N SER A 4 37.11 -26.65 68.14
CA SER A 4 36.31 -25.44 67.85
C SER A 4 35.33 -25.68 66.69
N GLN A 5 34.28 -24.86 66.72
CA GLN A 5 33.02 -24.91 65.99
C GLN A 5 33.20 -24.73 64.48
N LEU A 6 32.21 -25.19 63.68
CA LEU A 6 31.48 -24.36 62.70
C LEU A 6 30.41 -25.21 61.98
N SER A 7 29.19 -24.70 62.06
CA SER A 7 27.96 -25.20 61.45
C SER A 7 27.97 -25.09 59.93
N THR A 8 27.59 -26.16 59.24
CA THR A 8 27.43 -26.20 57.78
C THR A 8 26.02 -25.80 57.38
N SER A 9 25.86 -24.58 56.85
CA SER A 9 24.67 -24.15 56.13
C SER A 9 24.76 -24.62 54.68
N GLN A 10 23.86 -25.50 54.23
CA GLN A 10 23.62 -25.73 52.80
C GLN A 10 22.25 -25.16 52.46
N GLY A 11 22.27 -23.98 51.82
CA GLY A 11 21.10 -23.29 51.34
C GLY A 11 20.42 -24.07 50.21
N LEU A 12 19.10 -24.21 50.36
CA LEU A 12 18.19 -24.62 49.30
C LEU A 12 18.30 -23.60 48.15
N GLY A 13 18.82 -24.06 47.01
CA GLY A 13 18.96 -23.26 45.81
C GLY A 13 17.62 -22.74 45.30
N GLU A 14 17.53 -21.43 45.14
CA GLU A 14 16.41 -20.74 44.52
C GLU A 14 16.28 -21.15 43.05
N VAL A 15 15.15 -21.81 42.73
CA VAL A 15 14.72 -22.01 41.35
C VAL A 15 14.15 -20.68 40.84
N HIS A 16 15.03 -19.84 40.30
CA HIS A 16 14.63 -18.64 39.57
C HIS A 16 13.92 -19.03 38.26
N THR A 17 12.59 -19.04 38.30
CA THR A 17 11.75 -19.15 37.11
C THR A 17 11.79 -17.82 36.36
N GLN A 18 12.61 -17.72 35.31
CA GLN A 18 12.56 -16.59 34.38
C GLN A 18 11.25 -16.62 33.58
N LYS A 19 10.23 -15.91 34.08
CA LYS A 19 9.05 -15.54 33.28
C LYS A 19 9.50 -14.53 32.22
N LYS A 20 9.77 -15.03 31.01
CA LYS A 20 9.95 -14.22 29.80
C LYS A 20 8.66 -13.42 29.55
N GLN A 21 8.65 -12.14 29.89
CA GLN A 21 7.57 -11.22 29.51
C GLN A 21 7.52 -11.19 27.97
N ARG A 22 6.49 -11.81 27.38
CA ARG A 22 6.11 -11.53 25.99
C ARG A 22 5.64 -10.07 25.96
N GLN A 23 6.53 -9.15 25.59
CA GLN A 23 6.09 -7.82 25.19
C GLN A 23 5.11 -8.01 24.03
N LEU A 24 3.86 -7.54 24.21
CA LEU A 24 2.90 -7.53 23.12
C LEU A 24 3.49 -6.71 21.97
N GLN A 25 3.67 -7.35 20.82
CA GLN A 25 4.08 -6.65 19.60
C GLN A 25 3.03 -5.59 19.30
N LYS A 26 3.48 -4.35 19.10
CA LYS A 26 2.61 -3.29 18.61
C LYS A 26 2.49 -3.45 17.10
N ILE A 27 1.24 -3.45 16.63
CA ILE A 27 0.92 -3.72 15.24
C ILE A 27 0.03 -2.59 14.74
N MET A 28 0.36 -2.04 13.57
CA MET A 28 -0.50 -1.12 12.83
C MET A 28 -1.02 -1.77 11.56
N THR A 29 -2.16 -1.31 11.06
CA THR A 29 -2.65 -1.74 9.74
C THR A 29 -2.17 -0.75 8.71
N ASP A 30 -1.59 -1.23 7.62
CA ASP A 30 -1.20 -0.34 6.51
C ASP A 30 -2.45 0.18 5.78
N GLU A 31 -2.41 1.43 5.31
CA GLU A 31 -3.55 2.04 4.64
C GLU A 31 -3.70 1.48 3.23
N PHE A 32 -4.83 0.84 2.96
CA PHE A 32 -5.14 0.28 1.65
C PHE A 32 -6.34 0.99 1.01
N PHE A 33 -6.18 1.38 -0.25
CA PHE A 33 -7.26 1.90 -1.08
C PHE A 33 -7.23 1.21 -2.44
N GLY A 34 -8.31 0.52 -2.79
CA GLY A 34 -8.40 -0.21 -4.05
C GLY A 34 -9.76 -0.11 -4.73
N VAL A 35 -9.74 -0.18 -6.06
CA VAL A 35 -10.93 -0.22 -6.90
C VAL A 35 -10.92 -1.53 -7.69
N TYR A 36 -11.93 -2.36 -7.47
CA TYR A 36 -11.99 -3.73 -7.98
C TYR A 36 -13.09 -3.93 -9.03
N CYS A 37 -12.93 -4.98 -9.83
CA CYS A 37 -13.95 -5.52 -10.69
C CYS A 37 -14.43 -6.88 -10.13
N LEU A 38 -15.74 -7.03 -9.99
CA LEU A 38 -16.40 -8.31 -9.75
C LEU A 38 -17.00 -8.85 -11.05
N ILE A 39 -17.07 -10.16 -11.20
CA ILE A 39 -17.86 -10.85 -12.22
C ILE A 39 -18.87 -11.76 -11.54
N SER A 40 -20.14 -11.62 -11.93
CA SER A 40 -21.23 -12.50 -11.49
C SER A 40 -21.08 -13.89 -12.09
N GLN A 41 -21.05 -14.90 -11.21
CA GLN A 41 -21.09 -16.33 -11.52
C GLN A 41 -22.51 -16.90 -11.48
N SER A 42 -23.52 -16.03 -11.48
CA SER A 42 -24.91 -16.48 -11.50
C SER A 42 -25.20 -17.33 -12.74
N PRO A 43 -25.89 -18.48 -12.61
CA PRO A 43 -26.30 -19.30 -13.74
C PRO A 43 -27.44 -18.64 -14.55
N LEU A 44 -28.08 -17.60 -13.99
CA LEU A 44 -29.11 -16.86 -14.69
C LEU A 44 -28.48 -16.04 -15.82
N LYS A 45 -28.91 -16.29 -17.05
CA LYS A 45 -28.42 -15.62 -18.27
C LYS A 45 -28.43 -14.09 -18.16
N GLU A 46 -29.38 -13.52 -17.43
CA GLU A 46 -29.47 -12.08 -17.21
C GLU A 46 -28.34 -11.50 -16.35
N TYR A 47 -27.62 -12.31 -15.57
CA TYR A 47 -26.52 -11.87 -14.71
C TYR A 47 -25.17 -12.49 -15.08
N GLN A 48 -25.17 -13.57 -15.86
CA GLN A 48 -23.96 -14.28 -16.25
C GLN A 48 -22.92 -13.32 -16.86
N GLY A 49 -21.73 -13.29 -16.26
CA GLY A 49 -20.62 -12.45 -16.73
C GLY A 49 -20.80 -10.94 -16.52
N LYS A 50 -21.89 -10.47 -15.89
CA LYS A 50 -22.06 -9.05 -15.59
C LYS A 50 -21.01 -8.60 -14.59
N CYS A 51 -20.45 -7.41 -14.86
CA CYS A 51 -19.42 -6.85 -14.01
C CYS A 51 -19.98 -5.82 -13.03
N TYR A 52 -19.40 -5.77 -11.82
CA TYR A 52 -19.63 -4.70 -10.85
C TYR A 52 -18.29 -4.07 -10.47
N ILE A 53 -18.20 -2.75 -10.51
CA ILE A 53 -17.01 -2.02 -10.09
C ILE A 53 -17.28 -1.43 -8.71
N GLY A 54 -16.34 -1.56 -7.79
CA GLY A 54 -16.49 -1.02 -6.44
C GLY A 54 -15.18 -0.58 -5.80
N PHE A 55 -15.30 0.20 -4.73
CA PHE A 55 -14.18 0.63 -3.88
C PHE A 55 -14.10 -0.17 -2.57
N THR A 56 -12.88 -0.43 -2.10
CA THR A 56 -12.63 -1.08 -0.82
C THR A 56 -11.32 -0.64 -0.17
N VAL A 57 -11.28 -0.78 1.16
CA VAL A 57 -10.06 -0.71 1.98
C VAL A 57 -9.63 -2.10 2.47
N ASP A 58 -10.41 -3.14 2.16
CA ASP A 58 -10.16 -4.52 2.55
C ASP A 58 -10.81 -5.46 1.51
N PRO A 59 -10.09 -5.88 0.46
CA PRO A 59 -10.64 -6.70 -0.62
C PRO A 59 -11.17 -8.06 -0.16
N ASN A 60 -10.42 -8.74 0.71
CA ASN A 60 -10.77 -10.06 1.25
C ASN A 60 -12.05 -10.00 2.07
N ARG A 61 -12.21 -8.96 2.91
CA ARG A 61 -13.47 -8.74 3.61
C ARG A 61 -14.60 -8.38 2.65
N ARG A 62 -14.33 -7.54 1.65
CA ARG A 62 -15.36 -7.00 0.73
C ARG A 62 -15.97 -8.10 -0.14
N ILE A 63 -15.18 -9.04 -0.67
CA ILE A 63 -15.72 -10.13 -1.49
C ILE A 63 -16.69 -11.01 -0.70
N ARG A 64 -16.35 -11.32 0.56
CA ARG A 64 -17.21 -12.07 1.50
C ARG A 64 -18.52 -11.34 1.80
N GLN A 65 -18.48 -10.00 1.90
CA GLN A 65 -19.71 -9.20 2.01
C GLN A 65 -20.58 -9.28 0.75
N HIS A 66 -19.99 -9.26 -0.45
CA HIS A 66 -20.75 -9.42 -1.70
C HIS A 66 -21.37 -10.81 -1.83
N ASN A 67 -20.65 -11.83 -1.38
CA ASN A 67 -21.11 -13.23 -1.37
C ASN A 67 -21.96 -13.59 -0.14
N ARG A 68 -22.32 -12.59 0.69
CA ARG A 68 -23.21 -12.71 1.85
C ARG A 68 -22.71 -13.64 2.97
N GLU A 69 -21.42 -13.95 2.98
CA GLU A 69 -20.76 -14.60 4.13
C GLU A 69 -20.61 -13.63 5.30
N LEU A 70 -20.58 -12.32 5.00
CA LEU A 70 -20.54 -11.23 5.97
C LEU A 70 -21.63 -10.19 5.67
N LEU A 71 -22.07 -9.48 6.70
CA LEU A 71 -23.02 -8.37 6.56
C LEU A 71 -22.38 -7.16 5.84
N GLY A 72 -23.19 -6.40 5.09
CA GLY A 72 -22.79 -5.13 4.47
C GLY A 72 -22.50 -5.16 2.95
N GLY A 73 -22.99 -6.17 2.23
CA GLY A 73 -22.90 -6.24 0.76
C GLY A 73 -23.73 -5.16 0.04
N ALA A 74 -23.32 -4.79 -1.17
CA ALA A 74 -24.01 -3.79 -1.98
C ALA A 74 -25.42 -4.27 -2.41
N LYS A 75 -26.41 -3.37 -2.39
CA LYS A 75 -27.79 -3.70 -2.82
C LYS A 75 -27.83 -4.28 -4.24
N LYS A 76 -27.02 -3.75 -5.16
CA LYS A 76 -26.96 -4.16 -6.57
C LYS A 76 -26.45 -5.60 -6.77
N THR A 77 -25.66 -6.13 -5.85
CA THR A 77 -25.11 -7.49 -5.97
C THR A 77 -25.97 -8.53 -5.27
N LYS A 78 -27.12 -8.15 -4.70
CA LYS A 78 -27.97 -9.10 -3.98
C LYS A 78 -28.41 -10.25 -4.88
N LYS A 79 -28.98 -10.02 -6.06
CA LYS A 79 -29.63 -11.09 -6.85
C LYS A 79 -28.68 -11.87 -7.77
N ASN A 80 -27.42 -11.44 -7.88
CA ASN A 80 -26.54 -11.76 -9.00
C ASN A 80 -25.33 -12.59 -8.53
N GLY A 81 -25.37 -13.12 -7.30
CA GLY A 81 -24.27 -13.89 -6.73
C GLY A 81 -24.25 -15.35 -7.17
N PRO A 82 -23.16 -16.09 -6.88
CA PRO A 82 -21.93 -15.59 -6.24
C PRO A 82 -21.10 -14.71 -7.19
N HIS A 83 -20.17 -13.93 -6.64
CA HIS A 83 -19.28 -13.06 -7.39
C HIS A 83 -17.84 -13.51 -7.19
N ASP A 84 -17.06 -13.40 -8.26
CA ASP A 84 -15.61 -13.45 -8.22
C ASP A 84 -15.06 -12.02 -8.25
N MET A 85 -14.14 -11.69 -7.34
CA MET A 85 -13.31 -10.49 -7.49
C MET A 85 -12.11 -10.85 -8.38
N VAL A 86 -12.07 -10.30 -9.58
CA VAL A 86 -11.18 -10.79 -10.63
C VAL A 86 -9.92 -9.95 -10.78
N CYS A 87 -10.02 -8.65 -10.54
CA CYS A 87 -8.90 -7.73 -10.53
C CYS A 87 -9.14 -6.53 -9.61
N ILE A 88 -8.06 -5.85 -9.24
CA ILE A 88 -8.08 -4.63 -8.45
C ILE A 88 -6.96 -3.68 -8.88
N VAL A 89 -7.29 -2.40 -8.97
CA VAL A 89 -6.30 -1.31 -9.04
C VAL A 89 -6.06 -0.83 -7.61
N GLU A 90 -4.81 -0.78 -7.19
CA GLU A 90 -4.40 -0.45 -5.82
C GLU A 90 -3.25 0.58 -5.80
N GLY A 91 -2.88 1.04 -4.60
CA GLY A 91 -1.84 2.06 -4.41
C GLY A 91 -2.35 3.49 -4.55
N PHE A 92 -3.67 3.72 -4.48
CA PHE A 92 -4.22 5.07 -4.49
C PHE A 92 -3.74 5.84 -3.25
N PRO A 93 -3.21 7.07 -3.39
CA PRO A 93 -2.70 7.84 -2.24
C PRO A 93 -3.78 8.21 -1.19
N ASN A 94 -5.05 8.17 -1.57
CA ASN A 94 -6.16 8.44 -0.65
C ASN A 94 -7.48 7.96 -1.25
N LYS A 95 -8.50 7.87 -0.37
CA LYS A 95 -9.88 7.51 -0.74
C LYS A 95 -10.47 8.38 -1.86
N ILE A 96 -10.13 9.66 -1.96
CA ILE A 96 -10.74 10.59 -2.94
C ILE A 96 -10.33 10.21 -4.36
N LEU A 97 -9.04 9.91 -4.57
CA LEU A 97 -8.54 9.49 -5.89
C LEU A 97 -9.08 8.12 -6.30
N ALA A 98 -9.23 7.20 -5.34
CA ALA A 98 -9.84 5.89 -5.57
C ALA A 98 -11.33 6.00 -5.94
N LEU A 99 -12.13 6.75 -5.19
CA LEU A 99 -13.56 6.96 -5.46
C LEU A 99 -13.80 7.66 -6.80
N ARG A 100 -12.93 8.61 -7.18
CA ARG A 100 -12.99 9.24 -8.51
C ARG A 100 -12.71 8.23 -9.63
N PHE A 101 -11.78 7.30 -9.41
CA PHE A 101 -11.46 6.24 -10.37
C PHE A 101 -12.64 5.27 -10.52
N GLU A 102 -13.18 4.80 -9.38
CA GLU A 102 -14.37 3.94 -9.33
C GLU A 102 -15.53 4.55 -10.13
N TRP A 103 -15.88 5.81 -9.85
CA TRP A 103 -16.98 6.48 -10.53
C TRP A 103 -16.73 6.59 -12.04
N ALA A 104 -15.49 6.90 -12.45
CA ALA A 104 -15.13 7.00 -13.86
C ALA A 104 -15.19 5.63 -14.58
N TRP A 105 -14.82 4.55 -13.89
CA TRP A 105 -14.88 3.19 -14.43
C TRP A 105 -16.30 2.63 -14.51
N GLN A 106 -17.17 3.03 -13.58
CA GLN A 106 -18.60 2.77 -13.65
C GLN A 106 -19.25 3.54 -14.81
N ASN A 107 -18.86 4.80 -15.03
CA ASN A 107 -19.53 5.75 -15.93
C ASN A 107 -18.61 6.34 -17.01
N PRO A 108 -18.03 5.52 -17.91
CA PRO A 108 -17.03 5.99 -18.89
C PRO A 108 -17.53 7.12 -19.80
N ASN A 109 -18.80 7.06 -20.22
CA ASN A 109 -19.42 8.05 -21.10
C ASN A 109 -19.71 9.39 -20.41
N LEU A 110 -19.79 9.41 -19.08
CA LEU A 110 -20.01 10.62 -18.29
C LEU A 110 -18.70 11.20 -17.74
N SER A 111 -17.67 10.37 -17.62
CA SER A 111 -16.40 10.78 -17.04
C SER A 111 -15.69 11.78 -17.92
N ARG A 112 -15.52 13.01 -17.41
CA ARG A 112 -14.71 14.05 -18.06
C ARG A 112 -13.31 13.61 -18.46
N ARG A 113 -12.78 12.54 -17.84
CA ARG A 113 -11.43 12.02 -18.09
C ARG A 113 -11.33 11.16 -19.35
N ILE A 114 -12.39 10.47 -19.73
CA ILE A 114 -12.38 9.49 -20.83
C ILE A 114 -13.59 9.57 -21.77
N LYS A 115 -14.58 10.44 -21.50
CA LYS A 115 -15.78 10.58 -22.35
C LYS A 115 -15.44 10.91 -23.80
N THR A 116 -14.35 11.66 -24.02
CA THR A 116 -13.87 12.04 -25.36
C THR A 116 -13.33 10.85 -26.15
N LEU A 117 -12.97 9.75 -25.49
CA LEU A 117 -12.56 8.50 -26.15
C LEU A 117 -13.74 7.73 -26.75
N ASN A 118 -14.99 8.12 -26.45
CA ASN A 118 -16.22 7.53 -27.00
C ASN A 118 -16.23 5.98 -26.95
N LEU A 119 -15.79 5.41 -25.83
CA LEU A 119 -15.64 3.97 -25.67
C LEU A 119 -17.01 3.28 -25.66
N LYS A 120 -17.30 2.49 -26.70
CA LYS A 120 -18.50 1.65 -26.78
C LYS A 120 -18.12 0.18 -26.74
N LYS A 121 -18.91 -0.63 -26.05
CA LYS A 121 -18.74 -2.09 -25.99
C LYS A 121 -19.04 -2.68 -27.37
N ASN A 122 -18.15 -3.51 -27.89
CA ASN A 122 -18.42 -4.22 -29.14
C ASN A 122 -19.43 -5.36 -28.90
N SER A 123 -20.19 -5.75 -29.92
CA SER A 123 -21.20 -6.83 -29.78
C SER A 123 -20.58 -8.16 -29.32
N LYS A 124 -19.41 -8.51 -29.87
CA LYS A 124 -18.63 -9.73 -29.54
C LYS A 124 -17.76 -9.60 -28.27
N GLU A 125 -17.59 -8.38 -27.74
CA GLU A 125 -16.77 -8.14 -26.55
C GLU A 125 -17.57 -8.54 -25.29
N SER A 126 -16.95 -9.29 -24.38
CA SER A 126 -17.57 -9.61 -23.10
C SER A 126 -17.73 -8.34 -22.24
N HIS A 127 -18.62 -8.34 -21.25
CA HIS A 127 -18.69 -7.23 -20.30
C HIS A 127 -17.37 -6.99 -19.58
N PHE A 128 -16.63 -8.06 -19.29
CA PHE A 128 -15.36 -8.01 -18.60
C PHE A 128 -14.25 -7.40 -19.45
N ASN A 129 -14.06 -7.85 -20.70
CA ASN A 129 -13.07 -7.29 -21.61
C ASN A 129 -13.31 -5.79 -21.81
N PHE A 130 -14.58 -5.39 -21.93
CA PHE A 130 -14.93 -3.97 -22.00
C PHE A 130 -14.54 -3.19 -20.73
N LYS A 131 -14.76 -3.79 -19.54
CA LYS A 131 -14.32 -3.17 -18.28
C LYS A 131 -12.81 -3.07 -18.16
N ILE A 132 -12.05 -4.06 -18.62
CA ILE A 132 -10.58 -3.98 -18.66
C ILE A 132 -10.12 -2.88 -19.62
N ARG A 133 -10.73 -2.75 -20.80
CA ARG A 133 -10.43 -1.66 -21.73
C ARG A 133 -10.67 -0.27 -21.15
N ILE A 134 -11.77 -0.10 -20.41
CA ILE A 134 -12.02 1.16 -19.69
C ILE A 134 -10.97 1.39 -18.59
N CYS A 135 -10.60 0.35 -17.84
CA CYS A 135 -9.57 0.45 -16.80
C CYS A 135 -8.23 0.90 -17.39
N CYS A 136 -7.77 0.25 -18.46
CA CYS A 136 -6.59 0.60 -19.24
C CYS A 136 -6.60 2.05 -19.72
N ALA A 137 -7.73 2.53 -20.26
CA ALA A 137 -7.89 3.93 -20.64
C ALA A 137 -7.78 4.88 -19.44
N LEU A 138 -8.36 4.53 -18.28
CA LEU A 138 -8.28 5.34 -17.06
C LEU A 138 -6.87 5.42 -16.48
N LEU A 139 -6.12 4.31 -16.50
CA LEU A 139 -4.72 4.27 -16.04
C LEU A 139 -3.81 5.16 -16.89
N ASN A 140 -4.20 5.47 -18.14
CA ASN A 140 -3.44 6.30 -19.07
C ASN A 140 -3.83 7.78 -19.10
N VAL A 141 -4.79 8.23 -18.27
CA VAL A 141 -5.21 9.64 -18.19
C VAL A 141 -4.92 10.27 -16.83
N ALA A 142 -4.75 11.60 -16.80
CA ALA A 142 -4.58 12.33 -15.55
C ALA A 142 -5.87 12.27 -14.68
N PRO A 143 -5.75 12.22 -13.35
CA PRO A 143 -4.50 12.27 -12.58
C PRO A 143 -3.79 10.93 -12.42
N TRP A 144 -4.44 9.80 -12.76
CA TRP A 144 -3.97 8.46 -12.41
C TRP A 144 -2.71 8.02 -13.14
N LYS A 145 -2.50 8.49 -14.37
CA LYS A 145 -1.31 8.14 -15.18
C LYS A 145 0.05 8.45 -14.55
N ARG A 146 0.12 9.34 -13.55
CA ARG A 146 1.36 9.70 -12.85
C ARG A 146 1.40 9.22 -11.39
N LEU A 147 0.44 8.40 -10.99
CA LEU A 147 0.43 7.78 -9.66
C LEU A 147 1.20 6.46 -9.70
N ALA A 148 1.80 6.10 -8.57
CA ALA A 148 2.41 4.79 -8.32
C ALA A 148 1.32 3.74 -8.02
N LEU A 149 0.37 3.58 -8.94
CA LEU A 149 -0.68 2.56 -8.85
C LEU A 149 -0.12 1.21 -9.29
N SER A 150 -0.80 0.15 -8.85
CA SER A 150 -0.57 -1.20 -9.35
C SER A 150 -1.89 -1.80 -9.80
N PHE A 151 -1.82 -2.70 -10.76
CA PHE A 151 -2.95 -3.54 -11.16
C PHE A 151 -2.67 -4.97 -10.70
N ARG A 152 -3.63 -5.59 -10.03
CA ARG A 152 -3.49 -6.96 -9.55
C ARG A 152 -4.59 -7.84 -10.12
N TRP A 153 -4.17 -8.92 -10.77
CA TRP A 153 -5.07 -10.02 -11.10
C TRP A 153 -5.25 -10.93 -9.89
N LEU A 154 -6.50 -11.15 -9.48
CA LEU A 154 -6.81 -11.89 -8.25
C LEU A 154 -7.07 -13.38 -8.51
N LYS A 155 -7.51 -13.72 -9.73
CA LYS A 155 -7.93 -15.08 -10.11
C LYS A 155 -7.39 -15.44 -11.51
N PRO A 156 -6.48 -16.44 -11.63
CA PRO A 156 -5.85 -16.88 -12.88
C PRO A 156 -6.78 -17.12 -14.06
N GLU A 157 -7.97 -17.66 -13.81
CA GLU A 157 -8.95 -18.00 -14.83
C GLU A 157 -9.54 -16.79 -15.57
N TYR A 158 -9.31 -15.57 -15.07
CA TYR A 158 -9.76 -14.32 -15.71
C TYR A 158 -8.62 -13.55 -16.38
N TYR A 159 -7.43 -14.14 -16.48
CA TYR A 159 -6.30 -13.45 -17.08
C TYR A 159 -6.58 -13.26 -18.57
N ILE A 160 -6.45 -12.01 -19.01
CA ILE A 160 -6.53 -11.64 -20.42
C ILE A 160 -5.33 -10.76 -20.74
N GLU A 161 -4.90 -10.80 -22.00
CA GLU A 161 -3.98 -9.79 -22.51
C GLU A 161 -4.66 -8.43 -22.42
N PHE A 162 -3.94 -7.44 -21.86
CA PHE A 162 -4.47 -6.09 -21.77
C PHE A 162 -4.69 -5.52 -23.18
N PRO A 163 -5.81 -4.81 -23.42
CA PRO A 163 -6.02 -4.08 -24.66
C PRO A 163 -5.18 -2.81 -24.68
N ASP A 164 -4.98 -2.25 -25.87
CA ASP A 164 -4.44 -0.90 -25.99
C ASP A 164 -5.43 0.18 -25.50
N PRO A 165 -4.96 1.21 -24.78
CA PRO A 165 -3.58 1.40 -24.33
C PRO A 165 -3.24 0.48 -23.14
N GLN A 166 -2.07 -0.17 -23.18
CA GLN A 166 -1.51 -0.94 -22.06
C GLN A 166 -1.37 -0.08 -20.79
N PRO A 167 -1.43 -0.66 -19.57
CA PRO A 167 -1.07 0.06 -18.35
C PRO A 167 0.32 0.74 -18.48
N PRO A 168 0.50 1.97 -17.94
CA PRO A 168 1.79 2.65 -17.97
C PRO A 168 2.92 1.78 -17.40
N ARG A 169 4.09 1.81 -18.04
CA ARG A 169 5.24 0.93 -17.71
C ARG A 169 5.77 1.06 -16.27
N HIS A 170 5.49 2.16 -15.58
CA HIS A 170 5.89 2.35 -14.18
C HIS A 170 4.90 1.75 -13.18
N MET A 171 3.72 1.31 -13.62
CA MET A 171 2.74 0.64 -12.77
C MET A 171 3.05 -0.85 -12.72
N HIS A 172 3.01 -1.43 -11.53
CA HIS A 172 3.27 -2.86 -11.35
C HIS A 172 2.03 -3.69 -11.69
N ILE A 173 2.26 -4.86 -12.30
CA ILE A 173 1.24 -5.87 -12.54
C ILE A 173 1.51 -7.05 -11.60
N TYR A 174 0.59 -7.30 -10.67
CA TYR A 174 0.68 -8.38 -9.70
C TYR A 174 -0.34 -9.48 -9.98
N ASN A 175 -0.09 -10.66 -9.39
CA ASN A 175 -0.96 -11.82 -9.46
C ASN A 175 -1.23 -12.35 -8.04
N GLY A 176 -2.40 -12.94 -7.84
CA GLY A 176 -2.83 -13.51 -6.56
C GLY A 176 -3.61 -12.53 -5.70
N LEU A 177 -4.03 -12.98 -4.52
CA LEU A 177 -4.85 -12.20 -3.60
C LEU A 177 -4.09 -11.01 -3.01
N VAL A 178 -4.82 -9.98 -2.57
CA VAL A 178 -4.25 -8.91 -1.75
C VAL A 178 -3.98 -9.47 -0.36
N ILE A 179 -2.71 -9.43 0.08
CA ILE A 179 -2.35 -9.73 1.45
C ILE A 179 -2.58 -8.46 2.25
N LYS A 180 -3.34 -8.55 3.34
CA LYS A 180 -3.58 -7.40 4.20
C LYS A 180 -2.38 -7.25 5.10
N ASP A 181 -1.51 -6.33 4.71
CA ASP A 181 -0.31 -6.11 5.48
C ASP A 181 -0.64 -5.39 6.79
N LYS A 182 -0.22 -6.03 7.88
CA LYS A 182 -0.03 -5.35 9.14
C LYS A 182 1.46 -5.11 9.32
N ILE A 183 1.80 -3.95 9.85
CA ILE A 183 3.19 -3.61 10.11
C ILE A 183 3.48 -3.86 11.58
N ILE A 184 4.49 -4.69 11.85
CA ILE A 184 5.04 -4.82 13.20
C ILE A 184 5.85 -3.55 13.47
N VAL A 185 5.47 -2.80 14.51
CA VAL A 185 6.23 -1.64 14.97
C VAL A 185 7.30 -2.14 15.94
N PRO A 186 8.60 -2.09 15.58
CA PRO A 186 9.63 -2.69 16.42
C PRO A 186 9.72 -1.98 17.77
N GLN A 187 9.87 -2.75 18.85
CA GLN A 187 9.98 -2.19 20.20
C GLN A 187 11.43 -2.06 20.67
N ASP A 188 12.41 -2.49 19.87
CA ASP A 188 13.83 -2.31 20.13
C ASP A 188 14.30 -0.92 19.65
N PRO A 189 14.72 -0.01 20.56
CA PRO A 189 15.25 1.30 20.21
C PRO A 189 16.45 1.28 19.26
N SER A 190 17.22 0.18 19.23
CA SER A 190 18.42 0.04 18.37
C SER A 190 18.10 0.03 16.88
N LEU A 191 16.85 -0.28 16.52
CA LEU A 191 16.34 -0.30 15.15
C LEU A 191 15.95 1.09 14.63
N TYR A 192 16.06 2.12 15.45
CA TYR A 192 15.74 3.49 15.09
C TYR A 192 17.01 4.33 14.97
N MET A 193 17.01 5.28 14.02
CA MET A 193 18.09 6.24 13.82
C MET A 193 17.58 7.66 14.01
N ILE A 194 18.43 8.54 14.52
CA ILE A 194 18.18 9.99 14.48
C ILE A 194 18.05 10.40 13.01
N ILE A 195 17.02 11.17 12.69
CA ILE A 195 16.79 11.71 11.35
C ILE A 195 18.02 12.53 10.94
N PRO A 196 18.75 12.13 9.88
CA PRO A 196 19.88 12.87 9.37
C PRO A 196 19.42 14.20 8.77
N ASN A 197 20.35 15.14 8.65
CA ASN A 197 20.11 16.34 7.86
C ASN A 197 19.74 15.98 6.43
N CYS A 198 18.93 16.84 5.82
CA CYS A 198 18.54 16.69 4.42
C CYS A 198 19.79 16.65 3.53
N TYR A 199 19.90 15.61 2.72
CA TYR A 199 21.07 15.41 1.85
C TYR A 199 21.26 16.51 0.79
N ILE A 200 20.19 17.25 0.45
CA ILE A 200 20.23 18.31 -0.55
C ILE A 200 20.62 19.65 0.06
N CYS A 201 19.90 20.12 1.09
CA CYS A 201 20.13 21.45 1.66
C CYS A 201 21.04 21.48 2.90
N GLY A 202 21.38 20.30 3.46
CA GLY A 202 22.21 20.19 4.66
C GLY A 202 21.52 20.59 5.98
N LEU A 203 20.28 21.08 5.93
CA LEU A 203 19.51 21.52 7.11
C LEU A 203 18.76 20.36 7.77
N GLN A 204 18.42 20.54 9.05
CA GLN A 204 17.65 19.58 9.83
C GLN A 204 16.24 19.35 9.24
N ILE A 205 15.77 18.10 9.28
CA ILE A 205 14.39 17.75 8.96
C ILE A 205 13.62 17.65 10.29
N ASN A 206 12.71 18.59 10.51
CA ASN A 206 12.09 18.80 11.82
C ASN A 206 10.89 17.90 12.12
N ALA A 207 10.36 17.20 11.10
CA ALA A 207 9.12 16.43 11.23
C ALA A 207 9.06 15.31 10.18
N THR A 208 8.58 14.13 10.59
CA THR A 208 8.38 12.96 9.73
C THR A 208 7.46 13.26 8.54
N GLU A 209 6.48 14.14 8.74
CA GLU A 209 5.53 14.63 7.72
C GLU A 209 6.23 15.37 6.57
N THR A 210 7.41 15.94 6.82
CA THR A 210 8.22 16.66 5.83
C THR A 210 9.37 15.81 5.29
N LEU A 211 9.55 14.59 5.79
CA LEU A 211 10.64 13.69 5.47
C LEU A 211 10.27 12.73 4.34
N VAL A 212 11.21 12.46 3.44
CA VAL A 212 11.25 11.23 2.64
C VAL A 212 12.64 10.61 2.77
N ARG A 213 12.71 9.29 2.86
CA ARG A 213 13.96 8.53 2.95
C ARG A 213 14.14 7.63 1.74
N CYS A 214 15.35 7.14 1.53
CA CYS A 214 15.57 6.06 0.57
C CYS A 214 14.89 4.77 1.04
N ILE A 215 14.15 4.12 0.13
CA ILE A 215 13.42 2.86 0.37
C ILE A 215 14.03 1.68 -0.40
N SER A 216 15.31 1.78 -0.79
CA SER A 216 15.98 0.72 -1.54
C SER A 216 16.09 -0.54 -0.70
N GLU A 217 15.59 -1.66 -1.24
CA GLU A 217 15.74 -2.97 -0.59
C GLU A 217 17.14 -3.56 -0.82
N GLU A 218 17.76 -3.22 -1.95
CA GLU A 218 19.06 -3.74 -2.38
C GLU A 218 20.22 -3.09 -1.60
N VAL A 219 20.05 -1.84 -1.18
CA VAL A 219 21.09 -1.06 -0.50
C VAL A 219 20.51 -0.51 0.79
N LYS A 220 21.15 -0.80 1.93
CA LYS A 220 20.82 -0.25 3.26
C LYS A 220 21.17 1.25 3.36
N CYS A 221 20.54 2.05 2.51
CA CYS A 221 20.74 3.47 2.38
C CYS A 221 19.97 4.21 3.48
N ARG A 222 20.64 5.14 4.16
CA ARG A 222 20.07 5.92 5.28
C ARG A 222 19.79 7.38 4.92
N THR A 223 19.84 7.69 3.62
CA THR A 223 19.70 9.07 3.15
C THR A 223 18.26 9.56 3.31
N CYS A 224 18.13 10.76 3.86
CA CYS A 224 16.86 11.46 4.04
C CYS A 224 16.88 12.81 3.32
N TYR A 225 15.69 13.27 2.94
CA TYR A 225 15.47 14.55 2.28
C TYR A 225 14.25 15.23 2.87
N HIS A 226 14.21 16.57 2.84
CA HIS A 226 12.91 17.23 2.84
C HIS A 226 12.16 16.83 1.58
N LYS A 227 10.86 16.54 1.72
CA LYS A 227 9.93 16.27 0.59
C LYS A 227 10.10 17.31 -0.51
N ILE A 228 10.09 18.59 -0.15
CA ILE A 228 10.22 19.70 -1.11
C ILE A 228 11.58 19.73 -1.81
N CYS A 229 12.68 19.46 -1.10
CA CYS A 229 14.02 19.50 -1.69
C CYS A 229 14.17 18.40 -2.73
N LEU A 230 13.74 17.17 -2.41
CA LEU A 230 13.81 16.07 -3.37
C LEU A 230 12.83 16.28 -4.53
N ALA A 231 11.61 16.76 -4.27
CA ALA A 231 10.65 17.06 -5.32
C ALA A 231 11.20 18.09 -6.32
N ASN A 232 11.72 19.21 -5.83
CA ASN A 232 12.30 20.26 -6.67
C ASN A 232 13.52 19.75 -7.44
N SER A 233 14.38 18.94 -6.81
CA SER A 233 15.53 18.34 -7.49
C SER A 233 15.14 17.39 -8.63
N ILE A 234 14.01 16.68 -8.52
CA ILE A 234 13.53 15.78 -9.58
C ILE A 234 12.82 16.57 -10.69
N LEU A 235 12.07 17.62 -10.31
CA LEU A 235 11.30 18.45 -11.22
C LEU A 235 12.12 19.57 -11.86
N ASP A 236 13.41 19.67 -11.56
CA ASP A 236 14.29 20.67 -12.18
C ASP A 236 14.31 20.47 -13.70
N GLY A 237 13.85 21.49 -14.44
CA GLY A 237 13.60 21.43 -15.88
C GLY A 237 12.24 20.85 -16.32
N GLU A 238 11.44 20.27 -15.44
CA GLU A 238 10.08 19.76 -15.72
C GLU A 238 8.98 20.74 -15.29
N PHE A 239 8.83 21.87 -15.99
CA PHE A 239 7.87 22.93 -15.63
C PHE A 239 6.39 22.55 -15.72
N ASN A 240 6.05 21.43 -16.38
CA ASN A 240 4.67 21.01 -16.61
C ASN A 240 4.10 20.12 -15.50
N HIS A 241 4.89 19.82 -14.46
CA HIS A 241 4.52 18.87 -13.43
C HIS A 241 4.79 19.43 -12.03
N LEU A 242 3.77 19.36 -11.16
CA LEU A 242 3.88 19.76 -9.75
C LEU A 242 4.31 18.61 -8.83
N ILE A 243 4.18 17.36 -9.31
CA ILE A 243 4.43 16.16 -8.52
C ILE A 243 5.37 15.26 -9.32
N PRO A 244 6.53 14.86 -8.75
CA PRO A 244 7.42 13.91 -9.39
C PRO A 244 6.71 12.58 -9.66
N LEU A 245 7.07 11.90 -10.74
CA LEU A 245 6.60 10.54 -11.01
C LEU A 245 7.53 9.51 -10.38
N LYS A 246 8.82 9.65 -10.67
CA LYS A 246 9.89 8.74 -10.28
C LYS A 246 11.20 9.52 -10.21
N GLY A 247 12.18 8.95 -9.52
CA GLY A 247 13.51 9.55 -9.40
C GLY A 247 14.54 8.51 -9.01
N LYS A 248 15.73 8.99 -8.62
CA LYS A 248 16.81 8.17 -8.07
C LYS A 248 17.26 8.76 -6.75
N CYS A 249 17.62 7.90 -5.80
CA CYS A 249 18.28 8.37 -4.59
C CYS A 249 19.59 9.06 -4.98
N LEU A 250 19.82 10.28 -4.52
CA LEU A 250 21.04 11.04 -4.86
C LEU A 250 22.30 10.42 -4.23
N SER A 251 22.16 9.58 -3.20
CA SER A 251 23.25 8.84 -2.57
C SER A 251 23.47 7.49 -3.25
N CYS A 252 22.60 6.49 -3.04
CA CYS A 252 22.81 5.12 -3.53
C CYS A 252 22.38 4.88 -5.00
N LYS A 253 21.78 5.88 -5.66
CA LYS A 253 21.31 5.81 -7.06
C LYS A 253 20.17 4.82 -7.36
N SER A 254 19.65 4.12 -6.35
CA SER A 254 18.46 3.26 -6.51
C SER A 254 17.25 4.06 -7.02
N ASN A 255 16.50 3.47 -7.95
CA ASN A 255 15.28 4.08 -8.50
C ASN A 255 14.12 3.98 -7.50
N PHE A 256 13.18 4.91 -7.58
CA PHE A 256 11.93 4.86 -6.83
C PHE A 256 10.78 5.51 -7.63
N LEU A 257 9.53 5.16 -7.31
CA LEU A 257 8.39 5.99 -7.65
C LEU A 257 8.14 6.99 -6.51
N TRP A 258 7.74 8.20 -6.86
CA TRP A 258 7.44 9.24 -5.87
C TRP A 258 6.33 8.81 -4.92
N GLY A 259 5.31 8.14 -5.44
CA GLY A 259 4.21 7.63 -4.62
C GLY A 259 4.66 6.62 -3.57
N ASP A 260 5.71 5.84 -3.83
CA ASP A 260 6.25 4.87 -2.86
C ASP A 260 6.94 5.59 -1.70
N LEU A 261 7.69 6.65 -1.99
CA LEU A 261 8.32 7.49 -0.95
C LEU A 261 7.29 8.20 -0.07
N ILE A 262 6.20 8.66 -0.68
CA ILE A 262 5.12 9.32 0.06
C ILE A 262 4.42 8.32 0.98
N ARG A 263 4.11 7.11 0.49
CA ARG A 263 3.53 6.05 1.33
C ARG A 263 4.45 5.69 2.49
N ASP A 264 5.74 5.48 2.25
CA ASP A 264 6.71 5.22 3.31
C ASP A 264 6.72 6.32 4.39
N SER A 265 6.71 7.59 3.96
CA SER A 265 6.60 8.73 4.89
C SER A 265 5.30 8.73 5.69
N GLU A 266 4.16 8.47 5.04
CA GLU A 266 2.85 8.37 5.71
C GLU A 266 2.82 7.22 6.72
N THR A 267 3.39 6.06 6.38
CA THR A 267 3.56 4.93 7.29
C THR A 267 4.43 5.31 8.50
N LEU A 268 5.54 6.04 8.30
CA LEU A 268 6.37 6.56 9.39
C LEU A 268 5.62 7.53 10.31
N VAL A 269 4.75 8.39 9.75
CA VAL A 269 3.91 9.30 10.54
C VAL A 269 2.88 8.50 11.36
N ASN A 270 2.22 7.51 10.74
CA ASN A 270 1.21 6.69 11.39
C ASN A 270 1.78 5.81 12.52
N MET A 271 3.04 5.39 12.43
CA MET A 271 3.69 4.61 13.49
C MET A 271 4.18 5.46 14.68
N GLU A 272 4.19 6.80 14.60
CA GLU A 272 4.82 7.68 15.60
C GLU A 272 4.33 7.40 17.02
N GLY A 273 3.01 7.29 17.22
CA GLY A 273 2.39 6.98 18.51
C GLY A 273 2.59 5.54 19.00
N LEU A 274 3.19 4.66 18.19
CA LEU A 274 3.42 3.25 18.50
C LEU A 274 4.90 2.92 18.73
N LYS A 275 5.82 3.86 18.53
CA LYS A 275 7.25 3.67 18.80
C LYS A 275 7.50 3.31 20.29
N PRO A 276 8.62 2.64 20.61
CA PRO A 276 9.05 2.49 21.99
C PRO A 276 9.39 3.87 22.58
N LEU A 277 9.36 3.99 23.91
CA LEU A 277 9.85 5.19 24.59
C LEU A 277 11.35 5.30 24.37
N MET A 278 11.79 6.44 23.85
CA MET A 278 13.19 6.72 23.52
C MET A 278 13.47 8.20 23.79
N ASP A 279 14.69 8.49 24.23
CA ASP A 279 15.17 9.87 24.25
C ASP A 279 15.19 10.43 22.81
N GLU A 280 14.70 11.66 22.68
CA GLU A 280 14.41 12.33 21.40
C GLU A 280 13.62 11.46 20.40
N GLY A 281 12.67 10.64 20.86
CA GLY A 281 11.93 9.68 20.02
C GLY A 281 11.26 10.28 18.78
N SER A 282 10.77 11.52 18.87
CA SER A 282 10.18 12.26 17.73
C SER A 282 11.18 12.61 16.64
N LYS A 283 12.48 12.64 16.96
CA LYS A 283 13.58 12.86 16.01
C LYS A 283 14.15 11.55 15.47
N LYS A 284 13.58 10.40 15.82
CA LYS A 284 14.06 9.08 15.43
C LYS A 284 13.08 8.38 14.49
N ILE A 285 13.59 7.78 13.42
CA ILE A 285 12.81 7.00 12.45
C ILE A 285 13.34 5.57 12.39
N LEU A 286 12.49 4.64 11.97
CA LEU A 286 12.89 3.26 11.76
C LEU A 286 14.02 3.19 10.72
N ILE A 287 14.96 2.26 10.89
CA ILE A 287 16.00 1.97 9.90
C ILE A 287 15.47 0.93 8.92
N GLY A 288 15.54 1.22 7.61
CA GLY A 288 15.13 0.27 6.57
C GLY A 288 13.61 0.12 6.44
N ASN A 289 13.20 -0.91 5.72
CA ASN A 289 11.80 -1.16 5.37
C ASN A 289 11.02 -1.75 6.55
N PHE A 290 9.69 -1.67 6.45
CA PHE A 290 8.78 -2.21 7.45
C PHE A 290 8.72 -3.73 7.38
N GLU A 291 8.50 -4.37 8.53
CA GLU A 291 8.19 -5.79 8.59
C GLU A 291 6.67 -5.97 8.50
N HIS A 292 6.21 -6.62 7.42
CA HIS A 292 4.80 -6.88 7.14
C HIS A 292 4.41 -8.31 7.57
N ILE A 293 3.22 -8.48 8.16
CA ILE A 293 2.58 -9.76 8.53
C ILE A 293 1.14 -9.87 8.04
#